data_AF-A0A8I1XGI7-F1
#
_entry.id   AF-A0A8I1XGI7-F1
#
_cell.length_a   1.000
_cell.length_b   1.000
_cell.length_c   1.000
_cell.angle_alpha   90.00
_cell.angle_beta   90.00
_cell.angle_gamma   90.00
#
_symmetry.space_group_name_H-M   'P 1'
#
loop_
_entity.id
_entity.type
_entity.pdbx_description
1 polymer ?
#
loop_
_entity_poly.entity_id
_entity_poly.type
_entity_poly.pdbx_seq_one_letter_code
_entity_poly.pdbx_strand_id
1 'polypeptide(L)'
;MSQHAIEDVIERAIHLVDRNAQDAAQQSALIHALLHLQARYDTGLTWLRMHEVLLRHGVLVRTPVEAIDDAALRAQARAAETSCWLESDRGTGYLHLEKDTPALYQQTATGHAMPVSALFRDVLTLADQADDGELFTDLYGLLVNGWLDATFTAEDGLAPSLDGLVACDDLQAIRGISARRGLKRRRGVPEDLALPRPSDSQAPGEIEQDAGLRFFLQPKRTPTALMAAREKTRRQLARVHELIPMLVEQRLSAALQQAGWLAVAEQPQRQWCWTRDRDGSRQCLWATHDATYGELIVQAGLQHARLLDWQQRTATTQLHDLHVYDRAAPLLGNHTLNPGDVGNQGGWRLDPTHSDAQLSNTLDRLAAAL
;
A
#
# COMPACT_ATOMS: atom_id res chain seq x y z
N MET A 1 1.87 11.86 -8.81
CA MET A 1 2.09 11.29 -10.16
C MET A 1 2.76 12.30 -11.07
N SER A 2 4.06 12.16 -11.34
CA SER A 2 4.73 12.94 -12.38
C SER A 2 4.71 12.13 -13.66
N GLN A 3 3.68 12.31 -14.50
CA GLN A 3 3.50 11.55 -15.75
C GLN A 3 4.77 11.54 -16.61
N HIS A 4 5.48 12.67 -16.65
CA HIS A 4 6.73 12.82 -17.40
C HIS A 4 7.85 11.90 -16.90
N ALA A 5 7.89 11.60 -15.59
CA ALA A 5 8.97 10.78 -15.04
C ALA A 5 8.82 9.29 -15.40
N ILE A 6 7.58 8.82 -15.47
CA ILE A 6 7.30 7.46 -15.95
C ILE A 6 7.63 7.37 -17.44
N GLU A 7 7.21 8.35 -18.23
CA GLU A 7 7.59 8.45 -19.65
C GLU A 7 9.12 8.41 -19.84
N ASP A 8 9.87 9.22 -19.10
CA ASP A 8 11.34 9.27 -19.19
C ASP A 8 12.00 7.93 -18.83
N VAL A 9 11.52 7.25 -17.78
CA VAL A 9 12.04 5.93 -17.39
C VAL A 9 11.73 4.87 -18.45
N ILE A 10 10.53 4.89 -19.02
CA ILE A 10 10.13 3.96 -20.07
C ILE A 10 10.93 4.22 -21.35
N GLU A 11 11.14 5.49 -21.75
CA GLU A 11 11.99 5.86 -22.89
C GLU A 11 13.42 5.37 -22.71
N ARG A 12 14.01 5.56 -21.52
CA ARG A 12 15.34 5.05 -21.18
C ARG A 12 15.41 3.52 -21.24
N ALA A 13 14.38 2.83 -20.75
CA ALA A 13 14.29 1.37 -20.82
C ALA A 13 14.17 0.87 -22.27
N ILE A 14 13.37 1.53 -23.11
CA ILE A 14 13.26 1.20 -24.54
C ILE A 14 14.62 1.39 -25.24
N HIS A 15 15.32 2.50 -24.99
CA HIS A 15 16.67 2.71 -25.53
C HIS A 15 17.69 1.68 -25.03
N LEU A 16 17.52 1.17 -23.81
CA LEU A 16 18.37 0.10 -23.29
C LEU A 16 18.09 -1.22 -24.02
N VAL A 17 16.82 -1.55 -24.28
CA VAL A 17 16.42 -2.72 -25.07
C VAL A 17 16.92 -2.62 -26.51
N ASP A 18 16.75 -1.46 -27.17
CA ASP A 18 17.18 -1.20 -28.54
C ASP A 18 18.68 -1.41 -28.76
N ARG A 19 19.50 -1.03 -27.78
CA ARG A 19 20.97 -1.17 -27.84
C ARG A 19 21.48 -2.55 -27.47
N ASN A 20 20.63 -3.42 -26.90
CA ASN A 20 21.06 -4.75 -26.50
C ASN A 20 21.15 -5.71 -27.70
N ALA A 21 22.02 -6.71 -27.64
CA ALA A 21 22.21 -7.72 -28.70
C ALA A 21 21.23 -8.91 -28.59
N GLN A 22 20.07 -8.72 -27.96
CA GLN A 22 19.02 -9.73 -27.84
C GLN A 22 18.36 -10.05 -29.19
N ASP A 23 17.65 -11.18 -29.25
CA ASP A 23 16.85 -11.53 -30.41
C ASP A 23 15.78 -10.46 -30.71
N ALA A 24 15.54 -10.19 -32.00
CA ALA A 24 14.64 -9.13 -32.43
C ALA A 24 13.19 -9.32 -31.97
N ALA A 25 12.71 -10.57 -31.88
CA ALA A 25 11.37 -10.85 -31.37
C ALA A 25 11.28 -10.56 -29.86
N GLN A 26 12.34 -10.85 -29.11
CA GLN A 26 12.41 -10.53 -27.68
C GLN A 26 12.47 -9.01 -27.46
N GLN A 27 13.25 -8.28 -28.25
CA GLN A 27 13.31 -6.81 -28.16
C GLN A 27 11.94 -6.19 -28.42
N SER A 28 11.26 -6.63 -29.48
CA SER A 28 9.90 -6.19 -29.81
C SER A 28 8.92 -6.47 -28.67
N ALA A 29 8.94 -7.69 -28.11
CA ALA A 29 8.09 -8.08 -26.99
C ALA A 29 8.33 -7.24 -25.72
N LEU A 30 9.60 -6.95 -25.39
CA LEU A 30 9.95 -6.09 -24.25
C LEU A 30 9.48 -4.65 -24.46
N ILE A 31 9.66 -4.09 -25.66
CA ILE A 31 9.23 -2.73 -25.97
C ILE A 31 7.70 -2.63 -25.88
N HIS A 32 6.95 -3.60 -26.42
CA HIS A 32 5.50 -3.64 -26.23
C HIS A 32 5.10 -3.71 -24.76
N ALA A 33 5.73 -4.58 -23.98
CA ALA A 33 5.44 -4.74 -22.57
C ALA A 33 5.74 -3.46 -21.77
N LEU A 34 6.79 -2.71 -22.13
CA LEU A 34 7.10 -1.39 -21.56
C LEU A 34 6.02 -0.36 -21.87
N LEU A 35 5.52 -0.31 -23.11
CA LEU A 35 4.42 0.59 -23.48
C LEU A 35 3.11 0.22 -22.77
N HIS A 36 2.83 -1.08 -22.60
CA HIS A 36 1.70 -1.54 -21.80
C HIS A 36 1.84 -1.20 -20.31
N LEU A 37 3.05 -1.32 -19.75
CA LEU A 37 3.34 -0.88 -18.39
C LEU A 37 3.07 0.61 -18.22
N GLN A 38 3.53 1.44 -19.16
CA GLN A 38 3.31 2.89 -19.17
C GLN A 38 1.82 3.26 -19.19
N ALA A 39 1.02 2.55 -19.99
CA ALA A 39 -0.41 2.80 -20.11
C ALA A 39 -1.18 2.61 -18.80
N ARG A 40 -0.67 1.79 -17.86
CA ARG A 40 -1.27 1.59 -16.53
C ARG A 40 -1.22 2.82 -15.63
N TYR A 41 -0.40 3.80 -15.98
CA TYR A 41 -0.23 5.04 -15.24
C TYR A 41 -0.91 6.24 -15.93
N ASP A 42 -1.82 5.98 -16.88
CA ASP A 42 -2.51 7.00 -17.69
C ASP A 42 -1.53 7.95 -18.40
N THR A 43 -0.42 7.39 -18.90
CA THR A 43 0.61 8.11 -19.67
C THR A 43 0.85 7.46 -21.01
N GLY A 44 1.43 8.21 -21.96
CA GLY A 44 1.59 7.67 -23.30
C GLY A 44 2.48 8.43 -24.27
N LEU A 45 3.00 9.63 -24.00
CA LEU A 45 3.65 10.44 -25.05
C LEU A 45 4.92 9.82 -25.66
N THR A 46 5.45 8.78 -25.04
CA THR A 46 6.60 8.00 -25.50
C THR A 46 6.44 7.48 -26.93
N TRP A 47 5.23 7.15 -27.38
CA TRP A 47 5.03 6.66 -28.76
C TRP A 47 5.35 7.72 -29.83
N LEU A 48 5.16 9.01 -29.54
CA LEU A 48 5.53 10.12 -30.43
C LEU A 48 7.05 10.37 -30.43
N ARG A 49 7.65 10.36 -29.24
CA ARG A 49 9.06 10.69 -29.06
C ARG A 49 9.99 9.58 -29.56
N MET A 50 9.53 8.33 -29.52
CA MET A 50 10.32 7.14 -29.84
C MET A 50 9.94 6.47 -31.17
N HIS A 51 9.13 7.11 -32.02
CA HIS A 51 8.54 6.51 -33.21
C HIS A 51 9.56 5.79 -34.12
N GLU A 52 10.76 6.34 -34.31
CA GLU A 52 11.81 5.70 -35.13
C GLU A 52 12.26 4.34 -34.57
N VAL A 53 12.43 4.26 -33.24
CA VAL A 53 12.82 3.02 -32.55
C VAL A 53 11.67 2.03 -32.62
N LEU A 54 10.43 2.48 -32.40
CA LEU A 54 9.25 1.61 -32.43
C LEU A 54 8.98 1.04 -33.83
N LEU A 55 9.19 1.83 -34.88
CA LEU A 55 9.10 1.38 -36.28
C LEU A 55 10.17 0.32 -36.59
N ARG A 56 11.42 0.53 -36.13
CA ARG A 56 12.53 -0.41 -36.34
C ARG A 56 12.25 -1.79 -35.74
N HIS A 57 11.61 -1.83 -34.58
CA HIS A 57 11.27 -3.08 -33.87
C HIS A 57 9.90 -3.65 -34.23
N GLY A 58 9.20 -3.07 -35.22
CA GLY A 58 7.87 -3.54 -35.65
C GLY A 58 6.77 -3.38 -34.61
N VAL A 59 7.02 -2.59 -33.56
CA VAL A 59 6.06 -2.27 -32.50
C VAL A 59 5.06 -1.23 -32.98
N LEU A 60 5.51 -0.33 -33.86
CA LEU A 60 4.70 0.66 -34.55
C LEU A 60 4.70 0.35 -36.05
N VAL A 61 3.55 0.48 -36.68
CA VAL A 61 3.39 0.40 -38.15
C VAL A 61 2.99 1.76 -38.67
N ARG A 62 3.67 2.19 -39.73
CA ARG A 62 3.32 3.39 -40.51
C ARG A 62 2.58 2.96 -41.76
N THR A 63 1.30 3.28 -41.84
CA THR A 63 0.44 2.99 -43.00
C THR A 63 0.13 4.31 -43.72
N PRO A 64 0.61 4.51 -44.97
CA PRO A 64 0.19 5.65 -45.76
C PRO A 64 -1.34 5.71 -45.85
N VAL A 65 -1.94 6.91 -45.79
CA VAL A 65 -3.42 7.05 -45.82
C VAL A 65 -4.04 6.30 -46.99
N GLU A 66 -3.41 6.35 -48.15
CA GLU A 66 -3.85 5.67 -49.37
C GLU A 66 -3.85 4.15 -49.28
N ALA A 67 -3.04 3.58 -48.39
CA ALA A 67 -2.89 2.15 -48.15
C ALA A 67 -3.72 1.62 -46.97
N ILE A 68 -4.54 2.46 -46.31
CA ILE A 68 -5.39 2.03 -45.20
C ILE A 68 -6.52 1.16 -45.74
N ASP A 69 -6.52 -0.16 -45.50
CA ASP A 69 -7.53 -1.09 -46.04
C ASP A 69 -8.99 -0.71 -45.68
N ASP A 70 -9.22 -0.21 -44.47
CA ASP A 70 -10.52 0.23 -44.00
C ASP A 70 -10.97 1.53 -44.71
N ALA A 71 -12.05 1.44 -45.49
CA ALA A 71 -12.57 2.55 -46.28
C ALA A 71 -13.12 3.70 -45.41
N ALA A 72 -13.73 3.40 -44.25
CA ALA A 72 -14.28 4.41 -43.36
C ALA A 72 -13.15 5.16 -42.65
N LEU A 73 -12.17 4.42 -42.12
CA LEU A 73 -10.98 5.00 -41.50
C LEU A 73 -10.16 5.83 -42.50
N ARG A 74 -10.02 5.34 -43.74
CA ARG A 74 -9.35 6.08 -44.83
C ARG A 74 -10.08 7.40 -45.14
N ALA A 75 -11.41 7.38 -45.19
CA ALA A 75 -12.21 8.58 -45.43
C ALA A 75 -12.05 9.59 -44.29
N GLN A 76 -12.06 9.13 -43.03
CA GLN A 76 -11.79 9.99 -41.87
C GLN A 76 -10.39 10.60 -41.93
N ALA A 77 -9.37 9.79 -42.23
CA ALA A 77 -8.00 10.26 -42.35
C ALA A 77 -7.81 11.32 -43.45
N ARG A 78 -8.52 11.18 -44.57
CA ARG A 78 -8.51 12.18 -45.66
C ARG A 78 -9.25 13.47 -45.34
N ALA A 79 -10.28 13.39 -44.50
CA ALA A 79 -11.07 14.55 -44.08
C ALA A 79 -10.40 15.34 -42.94
N ALA A 80 -9.36 14.79 -42.31
CA ALA A 80 -8.66 15.45 -41.22
C ALA A 80 -7.87 16.68 -41.70
N GLU A 81 -8.12 17.82 -41.08
CA GLU A 81 -7.41 19.08 -41.35
C GLU A 81 -6.13 19.23 -40.51
N THR A 82 -6.03 18.48 -39.42
CA THR A 82 -4.89 18.50 -38.48
C THR A 82 -4.55 17.07 -38.05
N SER A 83 -3.28 16.82 -37.70
CA SER A 83 -2.86 15.56 -37.08
C SER A 83 -3.72 15.25 -35.85
N CYS A 84 -4.25 14.04 -35.78
CA CYS A 84 -5.26 13.66 -34.79
C CYS A 84 -5.22 12.17 -34.46
N TRP A 85 -5.86 11.81 -33.35
CA TRP A 85 -6.15 10.43 -33.01
C TRP A 85 -7.37 9.94 -33.80
N LEU A 86 -7.25 8.74 -34.36
CA LEU A 86 -8.31 8.03 -35.05
C LEU A 86 -8.56 6.69 -34.36
N GLU A 87 -9.82 6.36 -34.14
CA GLU A 87 -10.24 5.06 -33.61
C GLU A 87 -10.48 4.08 -34.76
N SER A 88 -10.07 2.83 -34.59
CA SER A 88 -10.42 1.76 -35.51
C SER A 88 -10.65 0.43 -34.80
N ASP A 89 -11.20 -0.54 -35.53
CA ASP A 89 -11.41 -1.91 -35.05
C ASP A 89 -10.09 -2.61 -34.63
N ARG A 90 -8.94 -2.08 -35.06
CA ARG A 90 -7.59 -2.55 -34.70
C ARG A 90 -6.99 -1.76 -33.53
N GLY A 91 -7.75 -0.86 -32.93
CA GLY A 91 -7.32 0.04 -31.85
C GLY A 91 -7.01 1.45 -32.33
N THR A 92 -6.75 2.33 -31.36
CA THR A 92 -6.45 3.74 -31.59
C THR A 92 -5.13 3.93 -32.34
N GLY A 93 -5.14 4.77 -33.37
CA GLY A 93 -3.96 5.15 -34.15
C GLY A 93 -3.84 6.65 -34.27
N TYR A 94 -2.63 7.15 -34.51
CA TYR A 94 -2.42 8.57 -34.73
C TYR A 94 -2.13 8.88 -36.19
N LEU A 95 -2.94 9.75 -36.74
CA LEU A 95 -2.72 10.33 -38.05
C LEU A 95 -1.74 11.49 -37.93
N HIS A 96 -0.59 11.35 -38.58
CA HIS A 96 0.34 12.44 -38.77
C HIS A 96 0.20 13.00 -40.19
N LEU A 97 -0.16 14.28 -40.29
CA LEU A 97 -0.23 14.99 -41.56
C LEU A 97 1.13 15.62 -41.87
N GLU A 98 2.04 14.86 -42.49
CA GLU A 98 3.24 15.42 -43.12
C GLU A 98 2.86 16.16 -44.42
N LYS A 99 3.64 17.18 -44.80
CA LYS A 99 3.33 18.03 -45.98
C LYS A 99 3.11 17.23 -47.28
N ASP A 100 3.76 16.09 -47.45
CA ASP A 100 3.76 15.33 -48.70
C ASP A 100 3.29 13.86 -48.57
N THR A 101 3.23 13.29 -47.36
CA THR A 101 2.74 11.91 -47.14
C THR A 101 2.03 11.77 -45.79
N PRO A 102 0.71 11.99 -45.72
CA PRO A 102 -0.03 11.68 -44.51
C PRO A 102 -0.01 10.17 -44.24
N ALA A 103 0.24 9.80 -42.99
CA ALA A 103 0.34 8.40 -42.57
C ALA A 103 -0.30 8.18 -41.20
N LEU A 104 -0.93 7.02 -41.07
CA LEU A 104 -1.48 6.52 -39.82
C LEU A 104 -0.44 5.65 -39.12
N TYR A 105 -0.15 5.97 -37.87
CA TYR A 105 0.74 5.22 -37.00
C TYR A 105 -0.09 4.42 -36.01
N GLN A 106 0.10 3.10 -35.99
CA GLN A 106 -0.64 2.19 -35.11
C GLN A 106 0.32 1.22 -34.43
N GLN A 107 0.09 0.96 -33.15
CA GLN A 107 0.80 -0.11 -32.46
C GLN A 107 0.33 -1.45 -33.00
N THR A 108 1.26 -2.39 -33.17
CA THR A 108 0.89 -3.76 -33.54
C THR A 108 0.25 -4.46 -32.34
N ALA A 109 -0.71 -5.35 -32.61
CA ALA A 109 -1.26 -6.19 -31.57
C ALA A 109 -0.18 -7.19 -31.11
N THR A 110 0.10 -7.25 -29.81
CA THR A 110 0.91 -8.33 -29.26
C THR A 110 0.11 -9.60 -29.24
N GLY A 111 0.55 -10.63 -29.97
CA GLY A 111 -0.09 -11.94 -29.97
C GLY A 111 -0.06 -12.64 -28.60
N HIS A 112 0.83 -12.24 -27.67
CA HIS A 112 0.92 -12.74 -26.30
C HIS A 112 1.33 -11.61 -25.34
N ALA A 113 0.64 -11.47 -24.21
CA ALA A 113 1.00 -10.54 -23.15
C ALA A 113 2.15 -11.11 -22.30
N MET A 114 3.25 -10.36 -22.18
CA MET A 114 4.34 -10.69 -21.27
C MET A 114 3.92 -10.39 -19.83
N PRO A 115 4.12 -11.32 -18.87
CA PRO A 115 3.87 -11.04 -17.45
C PRO A 115 4.72 -9.86 -16.96
N VAL A 116 4.15 -9.01 -16.09
CA VAL A 116 4.85 -7.83 -15.56
C VAL A 116 6.09 -8.24 -14.75
N SER A 117 6.02 -9.36 -14.03
CA SER A 117 7.17 -9.93 -13.32
C SER A 117 8.35 -10.24 -14.28
N ALA A 118 8.04 -10.84 -15.43
CA ALA A 118 9.02 -11.21 -16.45
C ALA A 118 9.60 -9.96 -17.13
N LEU A 119 8.75 -8.97 -17.42
CA LEU A 119 9.18 -7.67 -17.92
C LEU A 119 10.21 -7.05 -16.98
N PHE A 120 9.87 -6.85 -15.70
CA PHE A 120 10.79 -6.24 -14.73
C PHE A 120 12.07 -7.05 -14.56
N ARG A 121 11.99 -8.39 -14.55
CA ARG A 121 13.17 -9.25 -14.49
C ARG A 121 14.12 -8.94 -15.65
N ASP A 122 13.60 -8.87 -16.85
CA ASP A 122 14.41 -8.68 -18.06
C ASP A 122 14.99 -7.27 -18.11
N VAL A 123 14.19 -6.22 -17.89
CA VAL A 123 14.71 -4.84 -17.96
C VAL A 123 15.66 -4.50 -16.82
N LEU A 124 15.45 -5.06 -15.61
CA LEU A 124 16.41 -4.90 -14.51
C LEU A 124 17.69 -5.69 -14.77
N THR A 125 17.62 -6.85 -15.42
CA THR A 125 18.80 -7.60 -15.85
C THR A 125 19.59 -6.82 -16.90
N LEU A 126 18.91 -6.23 -17.89
CA LEU A 126 19.56 -5.38 -18.89
C LEU A 126 20.22 -4.16 -18.24
N ALA A 127 19.56 -3.53 -17.26
CA ALA A 127 20.10 -2.35 -16.57
C ALA A 127 21.33 -2.73 -15.71
N ASP A 128 21.30 -3.92 -15.07
CA ASP A 128 22.45 -4.48 -14.35
C ASP A 128 23.63 -4.72 -15.29
N GLN A 129 23.39 -5.35 -16.45
CA GLN A 129 24.41 -5.66 -17.45
C GLN A 129 25.03 -4.43 -18.10
N ALA A 130 24.24 -3.37 -18.31
CA ALA A 130 24.71 -2.09 -18.83
C ALA A 130 25.34 -1.18 -17.76
N ASP A 131 25.38 -1.62 -16.50
CA ASP A 131 25.77 -0.85 -15.33
C ASP A 131 25.02 0.49 -15.15
N ASP A 132 23.78 0.59 -15.64
CA ASP A 132 22.93 1.75 -15.43
C ASP A 132 22.24 1.65 -14.06
N GLY A 133 22.98 2.02 -13.01
CA GLY A 133 22.49 1.97 -11.63
C GLY A 133 21.31 2.92 -11.35
N GLU A 134 21.17 4.00 -12.10
CA GLU A 134 20.05 4.94 -11.94
C GLU A 134 18.77 4.34 -12.51
N LEU A 135 18.80 3.88 -13.76
CA LEU A 135 17.66 3.22 -14.39
C LEU A 135 17.25 1.96 -13.63
N PHE A 136 18.22 1.18 -13.15
CA PHE A 136 17.96 0.02 -12.29
C PHE A 136 17.16 0.42 -11.05
N THR A 137 17.58 1.50 -10.37
CA THR A 137 16.91 1.94 -9.13
C THR A 137 15.52 2.49 -9.42
N ASP A 138 15.34 3.24 -10.51
CA ASP A 138 14.06 3.84 -10.89
C ASP A 138 13.04 2.76 -11.30
N LEU A 139 13.46 1.77 -12.11
CA LEU A 139 12.62 0.61 -12.47
C LEU A 139 12.30 -0.26 -11.26
N TYR A 140 13.25 -0.43 -10.33
CA TYR A 140 12.99 -1.16 -9.10
C TYR A 140 12.00 -0.41 -8.20
N GLY A 141 12.11 0.92 -8.10
CA GLY A 141 11.13 1.76 -7.41
C GLY A 141 9.74 1.58 -8.00
N LEU A 142 9.63 1.67 -9.33
CA LEU A 142 8.37 1.48 -10.06
C LEU A 142 7.73 0.12 -9.77
N LEU A 143 8.52 -0.96 -9.76
CA LEU A 143 8.07 -2.30 -9.40
C LEU A 143 7.47 -2.34 -7.98
N VAL A 144 8.18 -1.81 -7.00
CA VAL A 144 7.76 -1.92 -5.59
C VAL A 144 6.55 -1.01 -5.31
N ASN A 145 6.54 0.21 -5.84
CA ASN A 145 5.41 1.13 -5.65
C ASN A 145 4.17 0.65 -6.39
N GLY A 146 4.30 0.17 -7.64
CA GLY A 146 3.14 -0.40 -8.34
C GLY A 146 2.59 -1.67 -7.68
N TRP A 147 3.40 -2.42 -6.94
CA TRP A 147 2.90 -3.50 -6.07
C TRP A 147 2.20 -2.96 -4.81
N LEU A 148 2.77 -1.95 -4.15
CA LEU A 148 2.17 -1.33 -2.95
C LEU A 148 0.81 -0.69 -3.23
N ASP A 149 0.68 0.00 -4.36
CA ASP A 149 -0.52 0.72 -4.78
C ASP A 149 -1.51 -0.16 -5.55
N ALA A 150 -1.26 -1.48 -5.62
CA ALA A 150 -2.07 -2.46 -6.33
C ALA A 150 -2.28 -2.17 -7.83
N THR A 151 -1.38 -1.39 -8.45
CA THR A 151 -1.30 -1.23 -9.92
C THR A 151 -0.97 -2.56 -10.60
N PHE A 152 -0.24 -3.43 -9.91
CA PHE A 152 0.07 -4.79 -10.35
C PHE A 152 -0.68 -5.81 -9.49
N THR A 153 -1.28 -6.78 -10.16
CA THR A 153 -2.13 -7.79 -9.53
C THR A 153 -1.53 -9.19 -9.65
N ALA A 154 -2.18 -10.18 -9.05
CA ALA A 154 -1.76 -11.57 -9.16
C ALA A 154 -1.79 -12.09 -10.62
N GLU A 155 -2.68 -11.55 -11.47
CA GLU A 155 -2.73 -11.88 -12.91
C GLU A 155 -1.48 -11.42 -13.66
N ASP A 156 -0.79 -10.41 -13.12
CA ASP A 156 0.45 -9.86 -13.66
C ASP A 156 1.71 -10.61 -13.18
N GLY A 157 1.53 -11.67 -12.40
CA GLY A 157 2.62 -12.39 -11.72
C GLY A 157 3.05 -11.75 -10.39
N LEU A 158 2.30 -10.78 -9.88
CA LEU A 158 2.62 -10.02 -8.66
C LEU A 158 1.56 -10.26 -7.58
N ALA A 159 1.74 -11.34 -6.83
CA ALA A 159 0.82 -11.70 -5.75
C ALA A 159 0.84 -10.68 -4.60
N PRO A 160 -0.30 -10.44 -3.93
CA PRO A 160 -0.36 -9.51 -2.79
C PRO A 160 0.21 -10.09 -1.48
N SER A 161 0.55 -11.39 -1.45
CA SER A 161 1.02 -12.08 -0.25
C SER A 161 2.49 -12.47 -0.36
N LEU A 162 3.17 -12.59 0.78
CA LEU A 162 4.57 -13.02 0.79
C LEU A 162 4.74 -14.41 0.15
N ASP A 163 3.79 -15.33 0.34
CA ASP A 163 3.89 -16.68 -0.21
C ASP A 163 3.91 -16.65 -1.75
N GLY A 164 3.03 -15.86 -2.36
CA GLY A 164 2.98 -15.73 -3.81
C GLY A 164 4.19 -14.98 -4.36
N LEU A 165 4.67 -13.94 -3.67
CA LEU A 165 5.91 -13.25 -4.04
C LEU A 165 7.12 -14.19 -4.00
N VAL A 166 7.19 -15.05 -2.98
CA VAL A 166 8.27 -16.03 -2.83
C VAL A 166 8.22 -17.11 -3.90
N ALA A 167 7.03 -17.53 -4.31
CA ALA A 167 6.82 -18.55 -5.33
C ALA A 167 7.13 -18.08 -6.77
N CYS A 168 7.29 -16.78 -6.99
CA CYS A 168 7.57 -16.24 -8.32
C CYS A 168 9.09 -16.26 -8.63
N ASP A 169 9.50 -17.07 -9.61
CA ASP A 169 10.90 -17.21 -10.02
C ASP A 169 11.51 -15.90 -10.52
N ASP A 170 10.73 -15.08 -11.24
CA ASP A 170 11.15 -13.76 -11.73
C ASP A 170 11.53 -12.83 -10.59
N LEU A 171 10.68 -12.80 -9.54
CA LEU A 171 10.92 -11.96 -8.37
C LEU A 171 12.12 -12.46 -7.56
N GLN A 172 12.35 -13.78 -7.49
CA GLN A 172 13.56 -14.32 -6.89
C GLN A 172 14.82 -13.92 -7.68
N ALA A 173 14.77 -13.94 -9.01
CA ALA A 173 15.87 -13.48 -9.86
C ALA A 173 16.16 -11.99 -9.63
N ILE A 174 15.12 -11.15 -9.62
CA ILE A 174 15.21 -9.71 -9.32
C ILE A 174 15.84 -9.47 -7.95
N ARG A 175 15.45 -10.24 -6.92
CA ARG A 175 16.06 -10.16 -5.58
C ARG A 175 17.53 -10.54 -5.58
N GLY A 176 17.91 -11.57 -6.34
CA GLY A 176 19.31 -11.96 -6.52
C GLY A 176 20.15 -10.82 -7.09
N ILE A 177 19.68 -10.15 -8.15
CA ILE A 177 20.37 -9.00 -8.75
C ILE A 177 20.48 -7.85 -7.74
N SER A 178 19.38 -7.53 -7.08
CA SER A 178 19.28 -6.44 -6.10
C SER A 178 20.18 -6.63 -4.89
N ALA A 179 20.33 -7.87 -4.41
CA ALA A 179 21.22 -8.22 -3.32
C ALA A 179 22.70 -8.00 -3.68
N ARG A 180 23.08 -8.28 -4.94
CA ARG A 180 24.44 -8.05 -5.47
C ARG A 180 24.75 -6.57 -5.66
N ARG A 181 23.87 -5.83 -6.35
CA ARG A 181 24.08 -4.38 -6.62
C ARG A 181 24.06 -3.53 -5.35
N GLY A 182 23.24 -3.93 -4.37
CA GLY A 182 23.03 -3.15 -3.15
C GLY A 182 22.15 -1.93 -3.42
N LEU A 183 20.83 -2.11 -3.31
CA LEU A 183 19.84 -1.06 -3.48
C LEU A 183 20.12 0.15 -2.59
N LYS A 184 20.20 1.34 -3.19
CA LYS A 184 20.34 2.61 -2.49
C LYS A 184 19.24 3.57 -2.94
N ARG A 185 18.59 4.23 -1.98
CA ARG A 185 17.62 5.29 -2.27
C ARG A 185 18.30 6.46 -2.95
N ARG A 186 17.72 6.91 -4.07
CA ARG A 186 18.04 8.18 -4.71
C ARG A 186 17.25 9.32 -4.07
N ARG A 187 17.78 10.53 -4.12
CA ARG A 187 17.13 11.76 -3.60
C ARG A 187 16.53 12.54 -4.76
N GLY A 188 15.42 13.24 -4.51
CA GLY A 188 14.77 14.10 -5.52
C GLY A 188 14.10 13.33 -6.66
N VAL A 189 13.82 12.04 -6.44
CA VAL A 189 13.11 11.18 -7.39
C VAL A 189 11.61 11.25 -7.11
N PRO A 190 10.74 11.28 -8.13
CA PRO A 190 9.29 11.21 -7.96
C PRO A 190 8.85 9.98 -7.17
N GLU A 191 7.73 10.09 -6.46
CA GLU A 191 7.22 9.06 -5.55
C GLU A 191 7.10 7.68 -6.21
N ASP A 192 6.52 7.63 -7.41
CA ASP A 192 6.34 6.39 -8.20
C ASP A 192 7.66 5.64 -8.48
N LEU A 193 8.78 6.36 -8.54
CA LEU A 193 10.12 5.83 -8.84
C LEU A 193 11.02 5.74 -7.59
N ALA A 194 10.61 6.34 -6.48
CA ALA A 194 11.40 6.38 -5.25
C ALA A 194 11.26 5.05 -4.51
N LEU A 195 12.37 4.45 -4.07
CA LEU A 195 12.28 3.24 -3.24
C LEU A 195 11.54 3.54 -1.92
N PRO A 196 10.42 2.87 -1.65
CA PRO A 196 9.62 3.12 -0.45
C PRO A 196 10.37 2.75 0.82
N ARG A 197 9.87 3.23 1.97
CA ARG A 197 10.38 2.89 3.30
C ARG A 197 9.57 1.77 3.93
N PRO A 198 10.21 0.89 4.74
CA PRO A 198 9.47 -0.07 5.54
C PRO A 198 8.43 0.59 6.46
N SER A 199 8.64 1.86 6.86
CA SER A 199 7.71 2.67 7.64
C SER A 199 6.53 3.20 6.83
N ASP A 200 6.55 3.07 5.50
CA ASP A 200 5.49 3.59 4.62
C ASP A 200 4.33 2.59 4.49
N SER A 201 4.42 1.39 5.07
CA SER A 201 3.24 0.56 5.36
C SER A 201 2.48 1.23 6.51
N GLN A 202 1.41 1.95 6.17
CA GLN A 202 0.77 2.91 7.09
C GLN A 202 -0.25 2.28 8.06
N ALA A 203 -0.65 1.02 7.90
CA ALA A 203 -1.64 0.41 8.78
C ALA A 203 -1.08 -0.78 9.55
N PRO A 204 -0.91 -0.67 10.88
CA PRO A 204 -0.70 -1.84 11.71
C PRO A 204 -1.86 -2.84 11.53
N GLY A 205 -1.53 -4.08 11.19
CA GLY A 205 -2.50 -5.12 10.79
C GLY A 205 -2.26 -5.65 9.38
N GLU A 206 -1.54 -4.92 8.53
CA GLU A 206 -1.18 -5.35 7.17
C GLU A 206 0.07 -6.23 7.16
N ILE A 207 0.01 -7.35 7.89
CA ILE A 207 1.15 -8.28 8.04
C ILE A 207 1.70 -8.76 6.69
N GLU A 208 0.82 -9.00 5.70
CA GLU A 208 1.26 -9.39 4.35
C GLU A 208 1.96 -8.25 3.62
N GLN A 209 1.46 -7.02 3.74
CA GLN A 209 2.05 -5.88 3.06
C GLN A 209 3.44 -5.55 3.63
N ASP A 210 3.61 -5.52 4.97
CA ASP A 210 4.94 -5.35 5.60
C ASP A 210 5.89 -6.49 5.22
N ALA A 211 5.40 -7.73 5.22
CA ALA A 211 6.20 -8.88 4.83
C ALA A 211 6.65 -8.83 3.36
N GLY A 212 5.75 -8.43 2.45
CA GLY A 212 6.05 -8.26 1.02
C GLY A 212 6.97 -7.05 0.77
N LEU A 213 6.78 -5.95 1.48
CA LEU A 213 7.68 -4.79 1.39
C LEU A 213 9.10 -5.15 1.84
N ARG A 214 9.23 -5.94 2.91
CA ARG A 214 10.54 -6.49 3.34
C ARG A 214 11.12 -7.46 2.33
N PHE A 215 10.30 -8.22 1.61
CA PHE A 215 10.77 -9.09 0.53
C PHE A 215 11.54 -8.31 -0.54
N PHE A 216 11.01 -7.16 -0.97
CA PHE A 216 11.70 -6.27 -1.91
C PHE A 216 12.87 -5.53 -1.25
N LEU A 217 12.65 -4.84 -0.13
CA LEU A 217 13.64 -3.92 0.44
C LEU A 217 14.77 -4.61 1.22
N GLN A 218 14.64 -5.89 1.56
CA GLN A 218 15.68 -6.69 2.23
C GLN A 218 16.12 -7.85 1.34
N PRO A 219 16.70 -7.60 0.14
CA PRO A 219 17.00 -8.65 -0.82
C PRO A 219 18.06 -9.64 -0.32
N LYS A 220 18.90 -9.25 0.66
CA LYS A 220 19.89 -10.13 1.30
C LYS A 220 19.30 -11.10 2.32
N ARG A 221 18.07 -10.85 2.80
CA ARG A 221 17.40 -11.73 3.78
C ARG A 221 16.79 -12.92 3.04
N THR A 222 16.97 -14.13 3.55
CA THR A 222 16.43 -15.32 2.87
C THR A 222 14.89 -15.35 2.92
N PRO A 223 14.22 -15.93 1.90
CA PRO A 223 12.77 -16.14 1.93
C PRO A 223 12.29 -16.84 3.22
N THR A 224 12.99 -17.88 3.66
CA THR A 224 12.69 -18.59 4.90
C THR A 224 12.74 -17.68 6.13
N ALA A 225 13.72 -16.77 6.21
CA ALA A 225 13.83 -15.82 7.31
C ALA A 225 12.77 -14.70 7.27
N LEU A 226 12.24 -14.38 6.08
CA LEU A 226 11.10 -13.48 5.92
C LEU A 226 9.80 -14.18 6.37
N MET A 227 9.56 -15.40 5.90
CA MET A 227 8.39 -16.21 6.30
C MET A 227 8.34 -16.44 7.81
N ALA A 228 9.48 -16.79 8.43
CA ALA A 228 9.57 -16.98 9.88
C ALA A 228 9.26 -15.69 10.66
N ALA A 229 9.67 -14.52 10.16
CA ALA A 229 9.36 -13.25 10.80
C ALA A 229 7.90 -12.83 10.63
N ARG A 230 7.31 -13.08 9.46
CA ARG A 230 5.87 -12.92 9.23
C ARG A 230 5.07 -13.79 10.20
N GLU A 231 5.44 -15.06 10.32
CA GLU A 231 4.77 -16.00 11.22
C GLU A 231 4.93 -15.63 12.70
N LYS A 232 6.13 -15.17 13.11
CA LYS A 232 6.34 -14.61 14.45
C LYS A 232 5.39 -13.43 14.71
N THR A 233 5.22 -12.54 13.73
CA THR A 233 4.33 -11.37 13.82
C THR A 233 2.87 -11.81 13.92
N ARG A 234 2.43 -12.78 13.12
CA ARG A 234 1.08 -13.37 13.22
C ARG A 234 0.79 -13.96 14.59
N ARG A 235 1.72 -14.77 15.13
CA ARG A 235 1.58 -15.35 16.47
C ARG A 235 1.54 -14.30 17.56
N GLN A 236 2.34 -13.25 17.42
CA GLN A 236 2.37 -12.14 18.36
C GLN A 236 1.04 -11.37 18.37
N LEU A 237 0.47 -11.11 17.19
CA LEU A 237 -0.85 -10.48 17.07
C LEU A 237 -1.96 -11.38 17.65
N ALA A 238 -1.94 -12.68 17.33
CA ALA A 238 -2.90 -13.65 17.86
C ALA A 238 -2.82 -13.76 19.39
N ARG A 239 -1.61 -13.84 19.96
CA ARG A 239 -1.38 -13.82 21.41
C ARG A 239 -2.00 -12.57 22.04
N VAL A 240 -1.76 -11.40 21.46
CA VAL A 240 -2.23 -10.12 22.02
C VAL A 240 -3.75 -10.00 21.95
N HIS A 241 -4.35 -10.53 20.87
CA HIS A 241 -5.80 -10.62 20.70
C HIS A 241 -6.48 -11.41 21.83
N GLU A 242 -5.87 -12.50 22.28
CA GLU A 242 -6.37 -13.32 23.39
C GLU A 242 -6.02 -12.74 24.77
N LEU A 243 -4.79 -12.23 24.92
CA LEU A 243 -4.25 -11.80 26.19
C LEU A 243 -4.90 -10.50 26.70
N ILE A 244 -5.13 -9.51 25.84
CA ILE A 244 -5.64 -8.19 26.26
C ILE A 244 -7.02 -8.31 26.91
N PRO A 245 -8.02 -8.97 26.30
CA PRO A 245 -9.33 -9.16 26.95
C PRO A 245 -9.22 -9.81 28.33
N MET A 246 -8.43 -10.88 28.43
CA MET A 246 -8.21 -11.57 29.69
C MET A 246 -7.57 -10.65 30.74
N LEU A 247 -6.57 -9.86 30.38
CA LEU A 247 -5.92 -8.93 31.32
C LEU A 247 -6.85 -7.78 31.72
N VAL A 248 -7.67 -7.25 30.80
CA VAL A 248 -8.66 -6.22 31.14
C VAL A 248 -9.67 -6.77 32.15
N GLU A 249 -10.18 -7.98 31.94
CA GLU A 249 -11.12 -8.60 32.88
C GLU A 249 -10.48 -8.95 34.23
N GLN A 250 -9.27 -9.51 34.23
CA GLN A 250 -8.63 -9.97 35.47
C GLN A 250 -8.01 -8.84 36.29
N ARG A 251 -7.48 -7.80 35.63
CA ARG A 251 -6.72 -6.72 36.29
C ARG A 251 -7.55 -5.47 36.43
N LEU A 252 -8.07 -4.95 35.32
CA LEU A 252 -8.78 -3.68 35.31
C LEU A 252 -10.17 -3.80 35.95
N SER A 253 -10.98 -4.78 35.55
CA SER A 253 -12.31 -4.97 36.17
C SER A 253 -12.20 -5.28 37.67
N ALA A 254 -11.23 -6.11 38.08
CA ALA A 254 -11.06 -6.45 39.49
C ALA A 254 -10.72 -5.22 40.35
N ALA A 255 -9.82 -4.36 39.88
CA ALA A 255 -9.47 -3.13 40.57
C ALA A 255 -10.64 -2.13 40.59
N LEU A 256 -11.34 -1.96 39.47
CA LEU A 256 -12.51 -1.08 39.39
C LEU A 256 -13.63 -1.56 40.32
N GLN A 257 -13.88 -2.87 40.41
CA GLN A 257 -14.83 -3.44 41.36
C GLN A 257 -14.46 -3.14 42.82
N GLN A 258 -13.18 -3.24 43.18
CA GLN A 258 -12.70 -2.84 44.51
C GLN A 258 -12.92 -1.34 44.79
N ALA A 259 -12.85 -0.50 43.74
CA ALA A 259 -13.15 0.94 43.82
C ALA A 259 -14.65 1.29 43.70
N GLY A 260 -15.54 0.28 43.77
CA GLY A 260 -16.99 0.45 43.79
C GLY A 260 -17.65 0.62 42.42
N TRP A 261 -16.96 0.30 41.33
CA TRP A 261 -17.54 0.26 40.00
C TRP A 261 -18.21 -1.09 39.70
N LEU A 262 -19.26 -1.08 38.90
CA LEU A 262 -20.02 -2.26 38.48
C LEU A 262 -19.81 -2.51 36.98
N ALA A 263 -19.46 -3.75 36.63
CA ALA A 263 -19.31 -4.14 35.22
C ALA A 263 -20.67 -4.30 34.55
N VAL A 264 -20.79 -3.86 33.30
CA VAL A 264 -22.00 -4.02 32.47
C VAL A 264 -21.84 -5.26 31.59
N ALA A 265 -22.73 -6.25 31.77
CA ALA A 265 -22.57 -7.61 31.25
C ALA A 265 -22.81 -7.77 29.72
N GLU A 266 -23.35 -6.77 29.04
CA GLU A 266 -23.61 -6.81 27.60
C GLU A 266 -22.86 -5.68 26.91
N GLN A 267 -21.74 -5.99 26.27
CA GLN A 267 -21.03 -5.08 25.38
C GLN A 267 -20.56 -5.84 24.13
N PRO A 268 -20.45 -5.17 22.97
CA PRO A 268 -19.83 -5.74 21.77
C PRO A 268 -18.43 -6.28 22.04
N GLN A 269 -17.94 -7.21 21.20
CA GLN A 269 -16.60 -7.78 21.35
C GLN A 269 -15.53 -6.68 21.48
N ARG A 270 -14.73 -6.76 22.56
CA ARG A 270 -13.62 -5.83 22.93
C ARG A 270 -14.03 -4.44 23.37
N GLN A 271 -15.26 -4.29 23.84
CA GLN A 271 -15.69 -3.13 24.59
C GLN A 271 -16.00 -3.57 26.02
N TRP A 272 -15.49 -2.82 26.99
CA TRP A 272 -15.76 -3.04 28.41
C TRP A 272 -16.36 -1.76 28.99
N CYS A 273 -17.44 -1.90 29.74
CA CYS A 273 -18.13 -0.78 30.37
C CYS A 273 -18.26 -1.01 31.87
N TRP A 274 -17.91 0.01 32.64
CA TRP A 274 -18.14 0.04 34.08
C TRP A 274 -18.92 1.28 34.46
N THR A 275 -19.83 1.14 35.43
CA THR A 275 -20.63 2.25 35.93
C THR A 275 -20.51 2.39 37.44
N ARG A 276 -20.68 3.61 37.92
CA ARG A 276 -20.73 3.90 39.36
C ARG A 276 -21.69 5.05 39.60
N ASP A 277 -22.66 4.83 40.49
CA ASP A 277 -23.63 5.86 40.86
C ASP A 277 -23.14 6.61 42.10
N ARG A 278 -23.17 7.95 42.04
CA ARG A 278 -22.74 8.84 43.13
C ARG A 278 -23.57 10.13 43.11
N ASP A 279 -24.15 10.48 44.26
CA ASP A 279 -24.95 11.70 44.43
C ASP A 279 -26.05 11.85 43.37
N GLY A 280 -26.70 10.74 43.01
CA GLY A 280 -27.73 10.64 41.97
C GLY A 280 -27.22 10.74 40.52
N SER A 281 -25.92 10.99 40.32
CA SER A 281 -25.29 11.01 39.00
C SER A 281 -24.67 9.64 38.68
N ARG A 282 -24.63 9.27 37.40
CA ARG A 282 -23.95 8.05 36.94
C ARG A 282 -22.62 8.40 36.28
N GLN A 283 -21.55 7.79 36.75
CA GLN A 283 -20.24 7.80 36.10
C GLN A 283 -20.10 6.55 35.25
N CYS A 284 -19.48 6.67 34.07
CA CYS A 284 -19.21 5.58 33.15
C CYS A 284 -17.73 5.57 32.76
N LEU A 285 -17.15 4.38 32.62
CA LEU A 285 -15.87 4.13 31.97
C LEU A 285 -16.10 3.15 30.82
N TRP A 286 -15.68 3.51 29.60
CA TRP A 286 -15.64 2.58 28.47
C TRP A 286 -14.22 2.34 28.02
N ALA A 287 -13.76 1.10 28.06
CA ALA A 287 -12.52 0.70 27.45
C ALA A 287 -12.78 0.02 26.10
N THR A 288 -12.04 0.40 25.06
CA THR A 288 -12.04 -0.25 23.75
C THR A 288 -10.62 -0.53 23.34
N HIS A 289 -10.30 -1.77 22.96
CA HIS A 289 -8.98 -2.09 22.45
C HIS A 289 -8.93 -1.89 20.92
N ASP A 290 -8.10 -0.94 20.50
CA ASP A 290 -7.77 -0.71 19.10
C ASP A 290 -6.49 -1.47 18.76
N ALA A 291 -6.64 -2.59 18.06
CA ALA A 291 -5.53 -3.45 17.65
C ALA A 291 -4.66 -2.83 16.55
N THR A 292 -5.18 -1.84 15.80
CA THR A 292 -4.40 -1.10 14.80
C THR A 292 -3.43 -0.20 15.53
N TYR A 293 -3.86 0.63 16.48
CA TYR A 293 -2.88 1.47 17.19
C TYR A 293 -2.12 0.71 18.29
N GLY A 294 -2.56 -0.50 18.62
CA GLY A 294 -2.06 -1.22 19.80
C GLY A 294 -2.33 -0.40 21.05
N GLU A 295 -3.52 0.21 21.14
CA GLU A 295 -3.92 1.11 22.21
C GLU A 295 -5.21 0.63 22.87
N LEU A 296 -5.27 0.67 24.19
CA LEU A 296 -6.54 0.62 24.92
C LEU A 296 -7.04 2.05 25.07
N ILE A 297 -8.18 2.37 24.48
CA ILE A 297 -8.80 3.69 24.63
C ILE A 297 -9.84 3.57 25.74
N VAL A 298 -9.64 4.30 26.84
CA VAL A 298 -10.65 4.42 27.90
C VAL A 298 -11.26 5.81 27.85
N GLN A 299 -12.59 5.86 27.77
CA GLN A 299 -13.39 7.08 27.83
C GLN A 299 -14.06 7.13 29.19
N ALA A 300 -13.94 8.27 29.88
CA ALA A 300 -14.66 8.55 31.10
C ALA A 300 -15.83 9.49 30.80
N GLY A 301 -16.96 9.27 31.45
CA GLY A 301 -18.13 10.08 31.23
C GLY A 301 -19.11 10.13 32.39
N LEU A 302 -20.05 11.07 32.31
CA LEU A 302 -20.97 11.44 33.38
C LEU A 302 -22.38 11.69 32.85
N GLN A 303 -23.38 11.12 33.53
CA GLN A 303 -24.77 11.56 33.49
C GLN A 303 -25.11 12.27 34.80
N HIS A 304 -25.08 13.60 34.76
CA HIS A 304 -25.37 14.44 35.93
C HIS A 304 -26.85 14.37 36.37
N ALA A 305 -27.10 14.17 37.67
CA ALA A 305 -28.43 14.06 38.28
C ALA A 305 -29.42 15.15 37.83
N ARG A 306 -29.07 16.43 38.00
CA ARG A 306 -29.98 17.54 37.64
C ARG A 306 -30.36 17.58 36.16
N LEU A 307 -29.48 17.09 35.29
CA LEU A 307 -29.75 17.06 33.85
C LEU A 307 -30.67 15.88 33.52
N LEU A 308 -30.49 14.73 34.18
CA LEU A 308 -31.41 13.59 34.08
C LEU A 308 -32.81 13.97 34.56
N ASP A 309 -32.92 14.66 35.70
CA ASP A 309 -34.18 15.14 36.27
C ASP A 309 -34.87 16.12 35.30
N TRP A 310 -34.12 17.09 34.76
CA TRP A 310 -34.64 18.06 33.79
C TRP A 310 -35.13 17.38 32.51
N GLN A 311 -34.42 16.36 32.02
CA GLN A 311 -34.80 15.57 30.86
C GLN A 311 -35.93 14.57 31.14
N GLN A 312 -36.28 14.35 32.41
CA GLN A 312 -37.20 13.28 32.84
C GLN A 312 -36.75 11.90 32.36
N ARG A 313 -35.43 11.63 32.39
CA ARG A 313 -34.82 10.38 31.95
C ARG A 313 -34.10 9.69 33.10
N THR A 314 -34.03 8.37 33.05
CA THR A 314 -33.16 7.57 33.93
C THR A 314 -31.77 7.45 33.33
N ALA A 315 -30.77 7.21 34.18
CA ALA A 315 -29.40 6.95 33.74
C ALA A 315 -29.34 5.66 32.90
N THR A 316 -28.53 5.67 31.85
CA THR A 316 -28.36 4.56 30.89
C THR A 316 -26.91 4.08 30.90
N THR A 317 -26.57 3.14 30.03
CA THR A 317 -25.20 2.63 29.83
C THR A 317 -24.67 2.96 28.43
N GLN A 318 -25.38 3.79 27.68
CA GLN A 318 -25.08 4.12 26.29
C GLN A 318 -24.14 5.34 26.22
N LEU A 319 -23.03 5.22 25.49
CA LEU A 319 -22.02 6.28 25.37
C LEU A 319 -22.59 7.60 24.83
N HIS A 320 -23.45 7.52 23.82
CA HIS A 320 -24.05 8.70 23.19
C HIS A 320 -25.10 9.41 24.05
N ASP A 321 -25.55 8.79 25.15
CA ASP A 321 -26.53 9.36 26.08
C ASP A 321 -25.88 10.13 27.24
N LEU A 322 -24.56 10.25 27.23
CA LEU A 322 -23.84 10.98 28.26
C LEU A 322 -23.92 12.49 28.10
N HIS A 323 -23.98 13.18 29.23
CA HIS A 323 -23.94 14.64 29.25
C HIS A 323 -22.53 15.19 29.00
N VAL A 324 -21.51 14.51 29.52
CA VAL A 324 -20.10 14.86 29.34
C VAL A 324 -19.30 13.57 29.23
N TYR A 325 -18.38 13.50 28.27
CA TYR A 325 -17.39 12.43 28.17
C TYR A 325 -16.11 12.92 27.52
N ASP A 326 -14.99 12.33 27.89
CA ASP A 326 -13.68 12.56 27.29
C ASP A 326 -12.80 11.31 27.42
N ARG A 327 -11.65 11.28 26.76
CA ARG A 327 -10.63 10.25 26.98
C ARG A 327 -10.11 10.39 28.41
N ALA A 328 -9.97 9.26 29.10
CA ALA A 328 -9.53 9.25 30.49
C ALA A 328 -8.02 9.51 30.63
N ALA A 329 -7.18 9.10 29.67
CA ALA A 329 -5.72 9.26 29.80
C ALA A 329 -5.26 10.72 29.97
N PRO A 330 -5.78 11.72 29.21
CA PRO A 330 -5.45 13.14 29.43
C PRO A 330 -5.96 13.72 30.75
N LEU A 331 -6.97 13.10 31.37
CA LEU A 331 -7.55 13.55 32.64
C LEU A 331 -6.75 13.06 33.85
N LEU A 332 -5.93 12.02 33.67
CA LEU A 332 -5.01 11.51 34.68
C LEU A 332 -3.72 12.33 34.60
N GLY A 333 -3.38 13.03 35.68
CA GLY A 333 -2.22 13.93 35.70
C GLY A 333 -0.89 13.22 35.38
N ASN A 334 0.11 13.99 34.96
CA ASN A 334 1.46 13.50 34.60
C ASN A 334 2.17 12.70 35.73
N HIS A 335 1.65 12.75 36.94
CA HIS A 335 2.17 12.02 38.10
C HIS A 335 1.73 10.55 38.12
N THR A 336 0.68 10.20 37.38
CA THR A 336 0.03 8.88 37.39
C THR A 336 0.38 8.04 36.15
N LEU A 337 0.72 8.68 35.02
CA LEU A 337 1.08 8.00 33.77
C LEU A 337 2.45 8.47 33.26
N ASN A 338 3.30 7.52 32.85
CA ASN A 338 4.51 7.90 32.11
C ASN A 338 4.10 8.42 30.72
N PRO A 339 4.75 9.47 30.19
CA PRO A 339 4.46 9.95 28.84
C PRO A 339 4.59 8.87 27.75
N GLY A 340 5.44 7.85 27.95
CA GLY A 340 5.58 6.72 27.03
C GLY A 340 4.48 5.67 27.10
N ASP A 341 3.61 5.72 28.12
CA ASP A 341 2.46 4.82 28.27
C ASP A 341 1.22 5.33 27.51
N VAL A 342 1.23 6.59 27.02
CA VAL A 342 0.13 7.19 26.25
C VAL A 342 0.49 7.20 24.76
N GLY A 343 -0.38 6.62 23.95
CA GLY A 343 -0.22 6.56 22.51
C GLY A 343 -0.68 7.82 21.78
N ASN A 344 -0.51 7.84 20.46
CA ASN A 344 -0.78 9.02 19.63
C ASN A 344 -2.27 9.36 19.58
N GLN A 345 -3.14 8.36 19.80
CA GLN A 345 -4.59 8.57 19.88
C GLN A 345 -5.04 8.83 21.32
N GLY A 346 -4.13 9.12 22.25
CA GLY A 346 -4.46 9.38 23.64
C GLY A 346 -5.06 8.17 24.37
N GLY A 347 -4.90 6.96 23.81
CA GLY A 347 -5.13 5.71 24.53
C GLY A 347 -3.86 5.25 25.26
N TRP A 348 -3.98 4.20 26.06
CA TRP A 348 -2.83 3.55 26.69
C TRP A 348 -2.19 2.57 25.74
N ARG A 349 -0.87 2.68 25.57
CA ARG A 349 -0.11 1.84 24.66
C ARG A 349 0.00 0.41 25.19
N LEU A 350 -0.61 -0.52 24.46
CA LEU A 350 -0.50 -1.96 24.61
C LEU A 350 0.26 -2.54 23.41
N ASP A 351 1.56 -2.27 23.38
CA ASP A 351 2.43 -2.69 22.27
C ASP A 351 2.46 -4.22 22.14
N PRO A 352 2.07 -4.78 20.99
CA PRO A 352 2.05 -6.23 20.80
C PRO A 352 3.44 -6.86 20.95
N THR A 353 4.52 -6.06 20.81
CA THR A 353 5.90 -6.50 21.00
C THR A 353 6.29 -6.77 22.45
N HIS A 354 5.54 -6.23 23.42
CA HIS A 354 5.82 -6.39 24.84
C HIS A 354 5.59 -7.83 25.34
N SER A 355 6.30 -8.21 26.39
CA SER A 355 6.05 -9.48 27.11
C SER A 355 4.75 -9.41 27.92
N ASP A 356 4.19 -10.57 28.26
CA ASP A 356 2.94 -10.66 29.03
C ASP A 356 3.06 -9.97 30.40
N ALA A 357 4.24 -10.05 31.02
CA ALA A 357 4.54 -9.33 32.27
C ALA A 357 4.55 -7.80 32.07
N GLN A 358 5.11 -7.31 30.96
CA GLN A 358 5.09 -5.88 30.64
C GLN A 358 3.66 -5.38 30.38
N LEU A 359 2.86 -6.13 29.62
CA LEU A 359 1.46 -5.79 29.36
C LEU A 359 0.63 -5.82 30.65
N SER A 360 0.85 -6.83 31.50
CA SER A 360 0.20 -6.91 32.82
C SER A 360 0.56 -5.72 33.70
N ASN A 361 1.84 -5.37 33.80
CA ASN A 361 2.30 -4.23 34.59
C ASN A 361 1.73 -2.90 34.09
N THR A 362 1.58 -2.73 32.77
CA THR A 362 0.93 -1.54 32.21
C THR A 362 -0.54 -1.45 32.62
N LEU A 363 -1.28 -2.56 32.62
CA LEU A 363 -2.67 -2.59 33.06
C LEU A 363 -2.83 -2.43 34.58
N ASP A 364 -1.91 -2.97 35.38
CA ASP A 364 -1.89 -2.74 36.83
C ASP A 364 -1.64 -1.25 37.16
N ARG A 365 -0.73 -0.58 36.41
CA ARG A 365 -0.54 0.88 36.53
C ARG A 365 -1.79 1.66 36.15
N LEU A 366 -2.46 1.27 35.07
CA LEU A 366 -3.71 1.89 34.64
C LEU A 366 -4.79 1.75 35.72
N ALA A 367 -4.96 0.54 36.23
CA ALA A 367 -5.92 0.23 37.27
C ALA A 367 -5.69 1.03 38.56
N ALA A 368 -4.42 1.28 38.92
CA ALA A 368 -4.09 2.12 40.08
C ALA A 368 -4.38 3.62 39.86
N ALA A 369 -4.53 4.06 38.61
CA ALA A 369 -4.74 5.45 38.25
C ALA A 369 -6.22 5.84 38.10
N LEU A 370 -7.11 4.86 37.90
CA LEU A 370 -8.57 5.01 37.77
C LEU A 370 -9.29 4.77 39.09
#